data_AF-A0A139Q7H3-F1
#
_entry.id   AF-A0A139Q7H3-F1
#
_cell.length_a   1.000
_cell.length_b   1.000
_cell.length_c   1.000
_cell.angle_alpha   90.00
_cell.angle_beta   90.00
_cell.angle_gamma   90.00
#
_symmetry.space_group_name_H-M   'P 1'
#
loop_
_entity.id
_entity.type
_entity.pdbx_description
1 polymer ?
#
loop_
_entity_poly.entity_id
_entity_poly.type
_entity_poly.pdbx_seq_one_letter_code
_entity_poly.pdbx_strand_id
1 'polypeptide(L)'
;MLFLLSLSILLTIYLAWIFYPLEIKWLNLTNRVYLKPETIQYNFHILMNYLTNPFSQVLKMPDFRSSAAGLHHFAVVKNLFHFVQLVALVTLPSFYFFVNRIAKKGFLSLYRKSLLVLVVLPFLIGLGGVLIGFDQFFTLFHQILFVGDDTWLFDPAKDPVILILPETFFLHDFLLFFALYESFFGFLYLKSRRK
;
A
#
# COMPACT_ATOMS: atom_id res chain seq x y z
N MET A 1 14.19 -10.26 4.58
CA MET A 1 14.02 -8.82 4.31
C MET A 1 12.79 -8.58 3.44
N LEU A 2 12.67 -9.26 2.29
CA LEU A 2 11.45 -9.22 1.46
C LEU A 2 10.16 -9.49 2.24
N PHE A 3 10.16 -10.48 3.15
CA PHE A 3 9.01 -10.73 4.03
C PHE A 3 8.54 -9.49 4.80
N LEU A 4 9.46 -8.73 5.39
CA LEU A 4 9.11 -7.52 6.16
C LEU A 4 8.61 -6.39 5.25
N LEU A 5 9.19 -6.25 4.05
CA LEU A 5 8.69 -5.31 3.04
C LEU A 5 7.25 -5.67 2.64
N SER A 6 7.01 -6.92 2.24
CA SER A 6 5.66 -7.37 1.86
C SER A 6 4.69 -7.31 3.04
N LEU A 7 5.15 -7.58 4.26
CA LEU A 7 4.33 -7.46 5.47
C LEU A 7 3.92 -6.00 5.72
N SER A 8 4.84 -5.03 5.58
CA SER A 8 4.50 -3.61 5.70
C SER A 8 3.44 -3.19 4.67
N ILE A 9 3.54 -3.66 3.43
CA ILE A 9 2.54 -3.38 2.38
C ILE A 9 1.19 -4.03 2.73
N LEU A 10 1.16 -5.31 3.10
CA LEU A 10 -0.08 -6.00 3.46
C LEU A 10 -0.75 -5.37 4.69
N LEU A 11 0.02 -5.05 5.72
CA LEU A 11 -0.50 -4.35 6.89
C LEU A 11 -1.08 -3.00 6.50
N THR A 12 -0.43 -2.25 5.62
CA THR A 12 -0.98 -0.98 5.09
C THR A 12 -2.33 -1.22 4.40
N ILE A 13 -2.42 -2.18 3.48
CA ILE A 13 -3.66 -2.53 2.77
C ILE A 13 -4.80 -2.88 3.74
N TYR A 14 -4.54 -3.76 4.70
CA TYR A 14 -5.59 -4.21 5.63
C TYR A 14 -5.94 -3.14 6.68
N LEU A 15 -4.99 -2.33 7.13
CA LEU A 15 -5.26 -1.23 8.05
C LEU A 15 -6.00 -0.09 7.35
N ALA A 16 -5.64 0.24 6.10
CA ALA A 16 -6.41 1.16 5.25
C ALA A 16 -7.85 0.67 5.13
N TRP A 17 -8.06 -0.64 4.94
CA TRP A 17 -9.40 -1.22 4.94
C TRP A 17 -10.17 -0.95 6.25
N ILE A 18 -9.54 -1.26 7.39
CA ILE A 18 -10.16 -1.14 8.71
C ILE A 18 -10.43 0.33 9.08
N PHE A 19 -9.53 1.25 8.73
CA PHE A 19 -9.59 2.65 9.13
C PHE A 19 -10.23 3.59 8.11
N TYR A 20 -10.62 3.11 6.94
CA TYR A 20 -11.32 3.90 5.93
C TYR A 20 -12.55 4.69 6.43
N PRO A 21 -13.35 4.24 7.42
CA PRO A 21 -14.41 5.07 8.00
C PRO A 21 -13.92 6.42 8.58
N LEU A 22 -12.66 6.50 9.02
CA LEU A 22 -12.03 7.75 9.46
C LEU A 22 -11.75 8.66 8.28
N GLU A 23 -11.25 8.11 7.17
CA GLU A 23 -10.98 8.83 5.91
C GLU A 23 -12.25 9.46 5.33
N ILE A 24 -13.38 8.74 5.36
CA ILE A 24 -14.68 9.28 4.94
C ILE A 24 -15.00 10.60 5.66
N LYS A 25 -14.72 10.67 6.97
CA LYS A 25 -14.99 11.85 7.80
C LYS A 25 -13.93 12.93 7.60
N TRP A 26 -12.64 12.58 7.69
CA TRP A 26 -11.54 13.54 7.63
C TRP A 26 -11.40 14.20 6.27
N LEU A 27 -11.63 13.47 5.19
CA LEU A 27 -11.53 13.97 3.82
C LEU A 27 -12.86 14.53 3.29
N ASN A 28 -13.91 14.52 4.12
CA ASN A 28 -15.25 15.02 3.82
C ASN A 28 -15.82 14.40 2.53
N LEU A 29 -15.68 13.08 2.38
CA LEU A 29 -15.99 12.37 1.13
C LEU A 29 -17.48 12.43 0.78
N THR A 30 -18.35 12.51 1.79
CA THR A 30 -19.80 12.67 1.60
C THR A 30 -20.14 13.91 0.78
N ASN A 31 -19.36 14.99 0.92
CA ASN A 31 -19.59 16.23 0.17
C ASN A 31 -19.02 16.17 -1.26
N ARG A 32 -18.14 15.21 -1.56
CA ARG A 32 -17.57 15.02 -2.91
C ARG A 32 -18.50 14.22 -3.81
N VAL A 33 -19.18 13.23 -3.26
CA VAL A 33 -20.02 12.29 -4.04
C VAL A 33 -21.50 12.36 -3.69
N TYR A 34 -21.90 13.16 -2.70
CA TYR A 34 -23.28 13.34 -2.24
C TYR A 34 -23.97 12.03 -1.83
N LEU A 35 -23.18 11.10 -1.28
CA LEU A 35 -23.65 9.81 -0.76
C LEU A 35 -23.48 9.76 0.76
N LYS A 36 -24.27 8.89 1.40
CA LYS A 36 -24.14 8.60 2.84
C LYS A 36 -22.82 7.89 3.13
N PRO A 37 -22.21 8.09 4.32
CA PRO A 37 -20.99 7.38 4.72
C PRO A 37 -21.08 5.86 4.53
N GLU A 38 -22.22 5.26 4.84
CA GLU A 38 -22.43 3.82 4.78
C GLU A 38 -22.39 3.30 3.33
N THR A 39 -22.91 4.09 2.38
CA THR A 39 -22.86 3.77 0.95
C THR A 39 -21.42 3.83 0.43
N ILE A 40 -20.66 4.84 0.82
CA ILE A 40 -19.23 4.97 0.46
C ILE A 40 -18.45 3.78 1.02
N GLN A 41 -18.64 3.47 2.31
CA GLN A 41 -18.00 2.36 2.99
C GLN A 41 -18.35 1.01 2.34
N TYR A 42 -19.60 0.81 1.95
CA TYR A 42 -20.05 -0.43 1.30
C TYR A 42 -19.35 -0.67 -0.05
N ASN A 43 -19.25 0.35 -0.89
CA ASN A 43 -18.55 0.23 -2.18
C ASN A 43 -17.05 0.02 -1.99
N PHE A 44 -16.45 0.68 -0.99
CA PHE A 44 -15.06 0.43 -0.63
C PHE A 44 -14.83 -0.99 -0.12
N HIS A 45 -15.75 -1.58 0.65
CA HIS A 45 -15.67 -3.00 1.02
C HIS A 45 -15.72 -3.93 -0.20
N ILE A 46 -16.57 -3.64 -1.18
CA ILE A 46 -16.64 -4.40 -2.44
C ILE A 46 -15.29 -4.33 -3.17
N LEU A 47 -14.74 -3.12 -3.31
CA LEU A 47 -13.44 -2.90 -3.95
C LEU A 47 -12.33 -3.68 -3.22
N MET A 48 -12.22 -3.53 -1.90
CA MET A 48 -11.20 -4.21 -1.11
C MET A 48 -11.33 -5.73 -1.13
N ASN A 49 -12.56 -6.26 -1.09
CA ASN A 49 -12.80 -7.69 -1.30
C ASN A 49 -12.34 -8.13 -2.69
N TYR A 50 -12.68 -7.38 -3.75
CA TYR A 50 -12.20 -7.69 -5.10
C TYR A 50 -10.66 -7.71 -5.18
N LEU A 51 -9.98 -6.69 -4.63
CA LEU A 51 -8.53 -6.56 -4.70
C LEU A 51 -7.77 -7.63 -3.89
N THR A 52 -8.33 -8.06 -2.75
CA THR A 52 -7.63 -8.96 -1.80
C THR A 52 -8.03 -10.43 -1.90
N ASN A 53 -9.19 -10.74 -2.51
CA ASN A 53 -9.71 -12.10 -2.61
C ASN A 53 -9.43 -12.70 -4.01
N PRO A 54 -8.62 -13.78 -4.13
CA PRO A 54 -8.30 -14.38 -5.41
C PRO A 54 -9.51 -14.99 -6.12
N PHE A 55 -10.59 -15.29 -5.38
CA PHE A 55 -11.81 -15.88 -5.93
C PHE A 55 -12.83 -14.85 -6.45
N SER A 56 -12.67 -13.57 -6.11
CA SER A 56 -13.54 -12.49 -6.61
C SER A 56 -13.12 -12.04 -8.01
N GLN A 57 -13.77 -12.56 -9.07
CA GLN A 57 -13.35 -12.32 -10.45
C GLN A 57 -13.85 -11.01 -11.05
N VAL A 58 -14.99 -10.50 -10.57
CA VAL A 58 -15.67 -9.34 -11.17
C VAL A 58 -15.81 -8.23 -10.14
N LEU A 59 -15.27 -7.06 -10.47
CA LEU A 59 -15.53 -5.83 -9.72
C LEU A 59 -16.85 -5.22 -10.18
N LYS A 60 -17.81 -5.11 -9.26
CA LYS A 60 -19.09 -4.46 -9.51
C LYS A 60 -19.51 -3.64 -8.30
N MET A 61 -19.21 -2.34 -8.36
CA MET A 61 -19.66 -1.36 -7.36
C MET A 61 -21.07 -0.87 -7.74
N PRO A 62 -22.09 -1.01 -6.86
CA PRO A 62 -23.46 -0.62 -7.20
C PRO A 62 -23.65 0.90 -7.33
N ASP A 63 -22.87 1.70 -6.60
CA ASP A 63 -23.06 3.16 -6.56
C ASP A 63 -21.99 3.94 -7.34
N PHE A 64 -20.91 3.26 -7.78
CA PHE A 64 -19.86 3.85 -8.62
C PHE A 64 -19.77 3.12 -9.95
N ARG A 65 -20.07 3.84 -11.03
CA ARG A 65 -19.83 3.35 -12.40
C ARG A 65 -18.32 3.16 -12.61
N SER A 66 -17.98 2.25 -13.51
CA SER A 66 -16.59 2.01 -13.89
C SER A 66 -16.51 1.83 -15.39
N SER A 67 -15.59 2.57 -16.02
CA SER A 67 -15.24 2.42 -17.42
C SER A 67 -14.43 1.13 -17.64
N ALA A 68 -14.28 0.72 -18.91
CA ALA A 68 -13.41 -0.42 -19.24
C ALA A 68 -11.95 -0.15 -18.82
N ALA A 69 -11.47 1.09 -18.94
CA ALA A 69 -10.14 1.49 -18.48
C ALA A 69 -10.03 1.42 -16.94
N GLY A 70 -11.00 1.97 -16.20
CA GLY A 70 -11.00 1.88 -14.74
C GLY A 70 -11.03 0.44 -14.22
N LEU A 71 -11.84 -0.42 -14.83
CA LEU A 71 -11.87 -1.85 -14.52
C LEU A 71 -10.55 -2.55 -14.85
N HIS A 72 -9.92 -2.22 -15.98
CA HIS A 72 -8.60 -2.73 -16.35
C HIS A 72 -7.56 -2.35 -15.28
N HIS A 73 -7.50 -1.07 -14.91
CA HIS A 73 -6.58 -0.60 -13.89
C HIS A 73 -6.74 -1.36 -12.56
N PHE A 74 -7.98 -1.51 -12.05
CA PHE A 74 -8.22 -2.28 -10.83
C PHE A 74 -7.83 -3.75 -10.96
N ALA A 75 -7.95 -4.37 -12.14
CA ALA A 75 -7.49 -5.73 -12.37
C ALA A 75 -5.95 -5.83 -12.29
N VAL A 76 -5.22 -4.85 -12.83
CA VAL A 76 -3.76 -4.77 -12.68
C VAL A 76 -3.38 -4.59 -11.20
N VAL A 77 -4.04 -3.68 -10.48
CA VAL A 77 -3.81 -3.46 -9.04
C VAL A 77 -4.11 -4.73 -8.22
N LYS A 78 -5.17 -5.47 -8.55
CA LYS A 78 -5.47 -6.77 -7.94
C LYS A 78 -4.31 -7.75 -8.09
N ASN A 79 -3.70 -7.83 -9.27
CA ASN A 79 -2.52 -8.68 -9.49
C ASN A 79 -1.34 -8.25 -8.61
N LEU A 80 -1.13 -6.94 -8.42
CA LEU A 80 -0.10 -6.43 -7.50
C LEU A 80 -0.39 -6.83 -6.03
N PHE A 81 -1.65 -6.74 -5.59
CA PHE A 81 -2.05 -7.17 -4.24
C PHE A 81 -1.75 -8.66 -4.02
N HIS A 82 -2.14 -9.52 -4.96
CA HIS A 82 -1.85 -10.95 -4.90
C HIS A 82 -0.37 -11.27 -5.03
N PHE A 83 0.40 -10.51 -5.81
CA PHE A 83 1.85 -10.65 -5.88
C PHE A 83 2.49 -10.38 -4.51
N VAL A 84 2.08 -9.31 -3.82
CA VAL A 84 2.58 -9.01 -2.47
C VAL A 84 2.18 -10.12 -1.47
N GLN A 85 0.95 -10.62 -1.53
CA GLN A 85 0.51 -11.77 -0.71
C GLN A 85 1.38 -13.02 -0.97
N LEU A 86 1.67 -13.32 -2.23
CA LEU A 86 2.52 -14.44 -2.62
C LEU A 86 3.96 -14.25 -2.11
N VAL A 87 4.54 -13.06 -2.28
CA VAL A 87 5.90 -12.75 -1.77
C VAL A 87 5.96 -12.91 -0.26
N ALA A 88 4.95 -12.43 0.48
CA ALA A 88 4.90 -12.61 1.93
C ALA A 88 4.85 -14.10 2.30
N LEU A 89 3.98 -14.88 1.66
CA LEU A 89 3.84 -16.31 1.94
C LEU A 89 5.13 -17.09 1.65
N VAL A 90 5.72 -16.88 0.47
CA VAL A 90 6.92 -17.61 0.01
C VAL A 90 8.16 -17.23 0.82
N THR A 91 8.26 -15.97 1.27
CA THR A 91 9.45 -15.50 2.01
C THR A 91 9.34 -15.67 3.53
N LEU A 92 8.16 -16.05 4.05
CA LEU A 92 7.93 -16.30 5.48
C LEU A 92 8.86 -17.38 6.07
N PRO A 93 9.06 -18.57 5.44
CA PRO A 93 9.97 -19.58 5.99
C PRO A 93 11.42 -19.05 6.11
N SER A 94 11.91 -18.36 5.09
CA SER A 94 13.24 -17.74 5.11
C SER A 94 13.37 -16.72 6.25
N PHE A 95 12.33 -15.90 6.46
CA PHE A 95 12.31 -14.96 7.57
C PHE A 95 12.28 -15.66 8.93
N TYR A 96 11.51 -16.74 9.08
CA TYR A 96 11.49 -17.55 10.29
C TYR A 96 12.88 -18.13 10.62
N PHE A 97 13.61 -18.66 9.62
CA PHE A 97 14.98 -19.11 9.80
C PHE A 97 15.92 -17.97 10.19
N PHE A 98 15.82 -16.81 9.52
CA PHE A 98 16.59 -15.62 9.87
C PHE A 98 16.39 -15.22 11.33
N VAL A 99 15.14 -15.16 11.80
CA VAL A 99 14.85 -14.80 13.20
C VAL A 99 15.49 -15.78 14.18
N ASN A 100 15.31 -17.09 13.96
CA ASN A 100 15.74 -18.11 14.91
C ASN A 100 17.25 -18.39 14.89
N ARG A 101 17.89 -18.30 13.73
CA ARG A 101 19.32 -18.61 13.56
C ARG A 101 20.22 -17.40 13.65
N ILE A 102 19.73 -16.22 13.25
CA ILE A 102 20.53 -14.98 13.22
C ILE A 102 20.07 -14.04 14.34
N ALA A 103 18.80 -13.62 14.33
CA ALA A 103 18.33 -12.54 15.20
C ALA A 103 18.31 -12.90 16.69
N LYS A 104 17.94 -14.13 17.03
CA LYS A 104 17.92 -14.62 18.41
C LYS A 104 19.30 -15.06 18.92
N LYS A 105 20.22 -15.39 18.02
CA LYS A 105 21.58 -15.88 18.36
C LYS A 105 22.64 -14.77 18.43
N GLY A 106 22.24 -13.50 18.25
CA GLY A 106 23.15 -12.35 18.36
C GLY A 106 23.94 -12.03 17.09
N PHE A 107 23.71 -12.74 15.97
CA PHE A 107 24.48 -12.54 14.73
C PHE A 107 23.98 -11.38 13.85
N LEU A 108 23.11 -10.50 14.36
CA LEU A 108 22.58 -9.36 13.58
C LEU A 108 23.65 -8.33 13.23
N SER A 109 24.72 -8.23 14.02
CA SER A 109 25.84 -7.31 13.78
C SER A 109 26.48 -7.53 12.40
N LEU A 110 26.48 -8.77 11.88
CA LEU A 110 26.96 -9.11 10.54
C LEU A 110 26.15 -8.44 9.42
N TYR A 111 24.87 -8.16 9.67
CA TYR A 111 23.95 -7.55 8.70
C TYR A 111 23.76 -6.05 8.90
N ARG A 112 24.50 -5.42 9.82
CA ARG A 112 24.30 -4.01 10.23
C ARG A 112 24.37 -3.03 9.05
N LYS A 113 25.31 -3.21 8.12
CA LYS A 113 25.44 -2.34 6.94
C LYS A 113 24.23 -2.46 6.03
N SER A 114 23.77 -3.69 5.75
CA SER A 114 22.58 -3.94 4.94
C SER A 114 21.33 -3.37 5.60
N LEU A 115 21.17 -3.55 6.92
CA LEU A 115 20.06 -2.97 7.68
C LEU A 115 20.09 -1.43 7.67
N LEU A 116 21.28 -0.83 7.74
CA LEU A 116 21.42 0.62 7.62
C LEU A 116 20.97 1.13 6.23
N VAL A 117 21.34 0.45 5.16
CA VAL A 117 20.88 0.80 3.81
C VAL A 117 19.36 0.70 3.70
N LEU A 118 18.77 -0.37 4.25
CA LEU A 118 17.33 -0.57 4.23
C LEU A 118 16.58 0.51 5.02
N VAL A 119 17.15 1.04 6.10
CA VAL A 119 16.58 2.19 6.83
C VAL A 119 16.79 3.50 6.07
N VAL A 120 18.00 3.78 5.59
CA VAL A 120 18.33 5.09 4.99
C VAL A 120 17.67 5.31 3.63
N LEU A 121 17.55 4.26 2.80
CA LEU A 121 17.07 4.40 1.43
C LEU A 121 15.62 4.94 1.34
N PRO A 122 14.63 4.41 2.08
CA PRO A 122 13.29 5.00 2.09
C PRO A 122 13.27 6.44 2.61
N PHE A 123 14.08 6.81 3.60
CA PHE A 123 14.18 8.21 4.04
C PHE A 123 14.63 9.13 2.91
N LEU A 124 15.60 8.70 2.08
CA LEU A 124 16.04 9.49 0.92
C LEU A 124 14.94 9.60 -0.14
N ILE A 125 14.21 8.51 -0.40
CA ILE A 125 13.07 8.51 -1.33
C ILE A 125 11.95 9.42 -0.80
N GLY A 126 11.60 9.31 0.47
CA GLY A 126 10.59 10.13 1.13
C GLY A 126 10.96 11.61 1.15
N LEU A 127 12.24 11.94 1.40
CA LEU A 127 12.74 13.31 1.28
C LEU A 127 12.57 13.83 -0.14
N GLY A 128 12.91 13.02 -1.16
CA GLY A 128 12.65 13.35 -2.55
C GLY A 128 11.17 13.64 -2.82
N GLY A 129 10.27 12.81 -2.29
CA GLY A 129 8.82 13.00 -2.37
C GLY A 129 8.35 14.31 -1.73
N VAL A 130 8.88 14.68 -0.56
CA VAL A 130 8.57 15.97 0.09
C VAL A 130 9.05 17.15 -0.76
N LEU A 131 10.22 17.06 -1.40
CA LEU A 131 10.79 18.13 -2.21
C LEU A 131 9.99 18.39 -3.51
N ILE A 132 9.43 17.35 -4.12
CA ILE A 132 8.67 17.46 -5.37
C ILE A 132 7.15 17.60 -5.18
N GLY A 133 6.66 17.41 -3.96
CA GLY A 133 5.23 17.35 -3.65
C GLY A 133 4.64 15.95 -3.89
N PHE A 134 3.59 15.62 -3.12
CA PHE A 134 2.99 14.29 -3.19
C PHE A 134 2.33 14.01 -4.55
N ASP A 135 1.70 15.01 -5.17
CA ASP A 135 1.06 14.90 -6.50
C ASP A 135 2.02 14.43 -7.59
N GLN A 136 3.20 15.04 -7.62
CA GLN A 136 4.23 14.66 -8.57
C GLN A 136 4.83 13.29 -8.23
N PHE A 137 5.04 13.01 -6.94
CA PHE A 137 5.52 11.71 -6.48
C PHE A 137 4.55 10.58 -6.83
N PHE A 138 3.25 10.78 -6.58
CA PHE A 138 2.17 9.85 -6.87
C PHE A 138 2.08 9.57 -8.37
N THR A 139 2.17 10.62 -9.20
CA THR A 139 2.20 10.51 -10.66
C THR A 139 3.41 9.70 -11.14
N LEU A 140 4.62 10.00 -10.64
CA LEU A 140 5.84 9.25 -11.00
C LEU A 140 5.76 7.80 -10.56
N PHE A 141 5.23 7.54 -9.37
CA PHE A 141 5.00 6.19 -8.87
C PHE A 141 4.09 5.38 -9.79
N HIS A 142 2.98 5.98 -10.27
CA HIS A 142 2.09 5.34 -11.23
C HIS A 142 2.77 5.09 -12.57
N GLN A 143 3.51 6.07 -13.10
CA GLN A 143 4.26 5.90 -14.35
C GLN A 143 5.29 4.76 -14.28
N ILE A 144 5.91 4.54 -13.11
CA ILE A 144 6.88 3.44 -12.89
C ILE A 144 6.18 2.10 -12.71
N LEU A 145 5.04 2.04 -12.01
CA LEU A 145 4.32 0.78 -11.79
C LEU A 145 3.50 0.32 -13.00
N PHE A 146 2.99 1.26 -13.79
CA PHE A 146 2.11 1.03 -14.94
C PHE A 146 2.78 1.47 -16.23
N VAL A 147 4.06 1.13 -16.41
CA VAL A 147 4.82 1.49 -17.62
C VAL A 147 4.10 0.99 -18.87
N GLY A 148 3.75 1.92 -19.76
CA GLY A 148 3.03 1.62 -21.01
C GLY A 148 1.51 1.42 -20.85
N ASP A 149 0.96 1.69 -19.67
CA ASP A 149 -0.47 1.62 -19.37
C ASP A 149 -0.94 2.97 -18.78
N ASP A 150 -1.87 3.64 -19.44
CA ASP A 150 -2.44 4.92 -19.03
C ASP A 150 -3.83 4.78 -18.38
N THR A 151 -4.31 3.54 -18.18
CA THR A 151 -5.65 3.29 -17.62
C THR A 151 -5.84 3.75 -16.17
N TRP A 152 -4.75 4.10 -15.48
CA TRP A 152 -4.76 4.73 -14.15
C TRP A 152 -5.21 6.20 -14.17
N LEU A 153 -5.27 6.85 -15.34
CA LEU A 153 -5.79 8.22 -15.50
C LEU A 153 -7.32 8.20 -15.51
N PHE A 154 -7.93 8.22 -14.32
CA PHE A 154 -9.38 8.16 -14.18
C PHE A 154 -10.04 9.48 -14.58
N ASP A 155 -11.13 9.37 -15.33
CA ASP A 155 -12.05 10.47 -15.60
C ASP A 155 -13.18 10.44 -14.55
N PRO A 156 -13.31 11.43 -13.65
CA PRO A 156 -14.34 11.42 -12.61
C PRO A 156 -15.79 11.28 -13.14
N ALA A 157 -16.06 11.65 -14.40
CA ALA A 157 -17.37 11.47 -15.02
C ALA A 157 -17.67 10.01 -15.39
N LYS A 158 -16.63 9.21 -15.65
CA LYS A 158 -16.73 7.79 -16.05
C LYS A 158 -16.41 6.84 -14.89
N ASP A 159 -15.48 7.25 -14.03
CA ASP A 159 -14.90 6.49 -12.93
C ASP A 159 -14.97 7.30 -11.61
N PRO A 160 -16.19 7.63 -11.12
CA PRO A 160 -16.39 8.46 -9.93
C PRO A 160 -15.81 7.89 -8.64
N VAL A 161 -15.38 6.62 -8.63
CA VAL A 161 -14.69 6.01 -7.49
C VAL A 161 -13.41 6.78 -7.09
N ILE A 162 -12.76 7.48 -8.03
CA ILE A 162 -11.58 8.32 -7.71
C ILE A 162 -11.92 9.45 -6.72
N LEU A 163 -13.19 9.87 -6.66
CA LEU A 163 -13.64 10.91 -5.73
C LEU A 163 -13.70 10.42 -4.28
N ILE A 164 -13.80 9.10 -4.07
CA ILE A 164 -13.70 8.49 -2.73
C ILE A 164 -12.31 7.93 -2.44
N LEU A 165 -11.45 7.81 -3.45
CA LEU A 165 -10.03 7.47 -3.32
C LEU A 165 -9.15 8.66 -3.74
N PRO A 166 -9.28 9.82 -3.09
CA PRO A 166 -8.50 10.99 -3.47
C PRO A 166 -7.02 10.74 -3.19
N GLU A 167 -6.16 11.51 -3.82
CA GLU A 167 -4.73 11.43 -3.60
C GLU A 167 -4.32 11.51 -2.11
N THR A 168 -4.97 12.36 -1.31
CA THR A 168 -4.68 12.49 0.13
C THR A 168 -4.91 11.18 0.90
N PHE A 169 -5.85 10.33 0.47
CA PHE A 169 -6.02 8.99 1.04
C PHE A 169 -4.76 8.14 0.80
N PHE A 170 -4.22 8.16 -0.42
CA PHE A 170 -2.99 7.46 -0.73
C PHE A 170 -1.77 8.06 0.00
N LEU A 171 -1.74 9.36 0.28
CA LEU A 171 -0.70 9.95 1.13
C LEU A 171 -0.71 9.32 2.52
N HIS A 172 -1.88 9.17 3.13
CA HIS A 172 -2.02 8.51 4.44
C HIS A 172 -1.53 7.05 4.36
N ASP A 173 -1.85 6.32 3.29
CA ASP A 173 -1.35 4.96 3.06
C ASP A 173 0.18 4.92 2.91
N PHE A 174 0.79 5.84 2.16
CA PHE A 174 2.24 5.94 2.03
C PHE A 174 2.93 6.23 3.37
N LEU A 175 2.36 7.14 4.17
CA LEU A 175 2.87 7.45 5.52
C LEU A 175 2.75 6.26 6.46
N LEU A 176 1.63 5.53 6.41
CA LEU A 176 1.42 4.31 7.19
C LEU A 176 2.42 3.21 6.79
N PHE A 177 2.58 2.97 5.48
CA PHE A 177 3.58 2.04 4.96
C PHE A 177 4.98 2.41 5.43
N PHE A 178 5.35 3.68 5.31
CA PHE A 178 6.64 4.20 5.74
C PHE A 178 6.86 3.96 7.24
N ALA A 179 5.90 4.30 8.08
CA ALA A 179 5.97 4.09 9.52
C ALA A 179 6.15 2.61 9.90
N LEU A 180 5.39 1.70 9.26
CA LEU A 180 5.50 0.26 9.49
C LEU A 180 6.85 -0.30 9.03
N TYR A 181 7.26 0.05 7.82
CA TYR A 181 8.54 -0.35 7.24
C TYR A 181 9.71 0.10 8.15
N GLU A 182 9.77 1.40 8.47
CA GLU A 182 10.85 1.95 9.30
C GLU A 182 10.83 1.38 10.71
N SER A 183 9.66 1.10 11.27
CA SER A 183 9.57 0.44 12.58
C SER A 183 10.21 -0.95 12.57
N PHE A 184 9.95 -1.76 11.53
CA PHE A 184 10.53 -3.11 11.43
C PHE A 184 12.04 -3.09 11.21
N PHE A 185 12.51 -2.33 10.21
CA PHE A 185 13.93 -2.29 9.87
C PHE A 185 14.75 -1.48 10.89
N GLY A 186 14.20 -0.39 11.40
CA GLY A 186 14.76 0.38 12.50
C GLY A 186 14.92 -0.45 13.77
N PHE A 187 13.92 -1.26 14.13
CA PHE A 187 14.04 -2.20 15.26
C PHE A 187 15.17 -3.21 15.05
N LEU A 188 15.26 -3.85 13.87
CA LEU A 188 16.34 -4.79 13.56
C LEU A 188 17.71 -4.11 13.56
N TYR A 189 17.80 -2.89 13.04
CA TYR A 189 19.03 -2.09 13.04
C TYR A 189 19.46 -1.73 14.46
N LEU A 190 18.57 -1.21 15.30
CA LEU A 190 18.86 -0.89 16.69
C LEU A 190 19.29 -2.13 17.47
N LYS A 191 18.64 -3.28 17.23
CA LYS A 191 19.03 -4.56 17.82
C LYS A 191 20.42 -5.00 17.35
N SER A 192 20.77 -4.79 16.09
CA SER A 192 22.12 -5.11 15.54
C SER A 192 23.26 -4.30 16.18
N ARG A 193 22.94 -3.19 16.85
CA ARG A 193 23.91 -2.34 17.57
C ARG A 193 24.10 -2.74 19.03
N ARG A 194 23.19 -3.53 19.61
CA ARG A 194 23.32 -4.04 20.98
C ARG A 194 24.30 -5.22 20.94
N LYS A 195 25.36 -5.14 21.76
CA LYS A 195 26.42 -6.16 21.85
C LYS A 195 25.84 -7.51 22.27
#